data_AF-A0A1Q9C4P3-F1
#
_entry.id   AF-A0A1Q9C4P3-F1
#
_cell.length_a   1.000
_cell.length_b   1.000
_cell.length_c   1.000
_cell.angle_alpha   90.00
_cell.angle_beta   90.00
_cell.angle_gamma   90.00
#
_symmetry.space_group_name_H-M   'P 1'
#
loop_
_entity.id
_entity.type
_entity.pdbx_description
1 polymer ?
#
loop_
_entity_poly.entity_id
_entity_poly.type
_entity_poly.pdbx_seq_one_letter_code
_entity_poly.pdbx_strand_id
1 'polypeptide(L)'
;MASVFSWPGLWAEGPGESAPIAAVGCFWAHSAAGEVVASGLVAAAAALASVIQAAVPPQVAGAVAVEAVQAVDVLECVGLVVAGGWRSAPGVAVELSEWSGVVVVDLKGAAGVAVAVELLEWAVVVVVQLKGAEGVAPVEALDIWSVQLHRQYLWRVRWCCGPRHQWHQTADAVAKTCRARRRVILMLRHGQCCHEGERDELKELTQHGHKQAEDTARFISQLFAAGKLPSKRALLHSTSRRARETAAKLPVHVQDLEVWNADLLRETDPTNKPFRAEDVFNRLFVTPEASDSDTLVIVAHNNIILYMLMRAAGVPIERAAQAWTLFHLRHASITRVDVSSLGTKKVVSIGASAHIADTAITWKNVTGADMSAWKGGGPERHKFGGRMLVLVRQAGGQGSGAEISQQIQSVADHVKSLSGYMMSGKAVVASTSSAQSTAAALAGKFKAVPQLFPDSIAEHPEAGFLQFFQAPEEGSRDTVIIVAEDTLLLYMLLRSLGMSAEESKAALPLYSIGHGSVTLVNLRNDGTTKVVGVGDTYHLPFDAIPN
;
A
#
# COMPACT_ATOMS: atom_id res chain seq x y z
N MET A 1 -36.55 -29.43 -7.57
CA MET A 1 -36.79 -28.84 -8.89
C MET A 1 -35.72 -27.79 -9.13
N ALA A 2 -34.67 -28.12 -9.88
CA ALA A 2 -33.61 -27.20 -10.25
C ALA A 2 -33.77 -26.88 -11.74
N SER A 3 -33.89 -25.60 -12.07
CA SER A 3 -33.86 -25.11 -13.44
C SER A 3 -32.44 -24.70 -13.81
N VAL A 4 -31.92 -25.32 -14.86
CA VAL A 4 -30.67 -24.98 -15.53
C VAL A 4 -31.00 -24.01 -16.66
N PHE A 5 -30.39 -22.82 -16.64
CA PHE A 5 -30.35 -21.95 -17.82
C PHE A 5 -29.00 -22.14 -18.51
N SER A 6 -29.06 -22.48 -19.80
CA SER A 6 -27.92 -22.47 -20.72
C SER A 6 -28.13 -21.37 -21.75
N TRP A 7 -27.04 -20.75 -22.20
CA TRP A 7 -27.00 -19.95 -23.42
C TRP A 7 -25.74 -20.31 -24.24
N PRO A 8 -25.80 -20.23 -25.58
CA PRO A 8 -24.95 -21.06 -26.45
C PRO A 8 -23.87 -20.29 -27.21
N GLY A 9 -22.81 -21.03 -27.57
CA GLY A 9 -22.29 -21.04 -28.94
C GLY A 9 -21.12 -20.12 -29.27
N LEU A 10 -19.93 -20.72 -29.41
CA LEU A 10 -18.98 -20.44 -30.49
C LEU A 10 -17.90 -21.54 -30.48
N TRP A 11 -18.06 -22.54 -31.34
CA TRP A 11 -17.01 -23.47 -31.74
C TRP A 11 -16.68 -23.22 -33.21
N ALA A 12 -15.40 -23.05 -33.51
CA ALA A 12 -14.84 -23.25 -34.84
C ALA A 12 -13.96 -24.50 -34.74
N GLU A 13 -14.25 -25.48 -35.60
CA GLU A 13 -13.60 -26.78 -35.65
C GLU A 13 -12.23 -26.71 -36.35
N GLY A 14 -11.28 -27.51 -35.85
CA GLY A 14 -10.05 -27.91 -36.53
C GLY A 14 -9.49 -29.17 -35.85
N PRO A 15 -9.09 -30.23 -36.60
CA PRO A 15 -8.83 -31.54 -36.02
C PRO A 15 -7.38 -31.70 -35.58
N GLY A 16 -7.16 -32.29 -34.41
CA GLY A 16 -5.84 -32.70 -33.93
C GLY A 16 -5.97 -33.50 -32.64
N GLU A 17 -5.50 -34.74 -32.69
CA GLU A 17 -5.58 -35.76 -31.66
C GLU A 17 -5.01 -35.32 -30.30
N SER A 18 -5.73 -35.60 -29.21
CA SER A 18 -5.13 -35.66 -27.87
C SER A 18 -5.87 -36.66 -26.97
N ALA A 19 -5.09 -37.49 -26.29
CA ALA A 19 -5.44 -38.56 -25.35
C ALA A 19 -6.32 -38.09 -24.16
N PRO A 20 -7.00 -39.01 -23.42
CA PRO A 20 -8.03 -38.65 -22.47
C PRO A 20 -7.43 -38.04 -21.19
N ILE A 21 -7.84 -36.81 -20.86
CA ILE A 21 -7.65 -36.23 -19.54
C ILE A 21 -8.79 -36.73 -18.65
N ALA A 22 -8.44 -37.43 -17.57
CA ALA A 22 -9.37 -37.85 -16.54
C ALA A 22 -10.05 -36.63 -15.89
N ALA A 23 -11.38 -36.62 -15.90
CA ALA A 23 -12.19 -35.61 -15.23
C ALA A 23 -12.08 -35.80 -13.70
N VAL A 24 -11.53 -34.80 -13.00
CA VAL A 24 -11.66 -34.68 -11.54
C VAL A 24 -12.87 -33.79 -11.28
N GLY A 25 -13.97 -34.40 -10.82
CA GLY A 25 -15.17 -33.69 -10.43
C GLY A 25 -14.98 -32.97 -9.10
N CYS A 26 -15.33 -31.67 -9.05
CA CYS A 26 -15.41 -30.92 -7.81
C CYS A 26 -16.79 -31.10 -7.17
N PHE A 27 -16.84 -31.64 -5.96
CA PHE A 27 -18.02 -31.57 -5.10
C PHE A 27 -18.00 -30.27 -4.29
N TRP A 28 -19.14 -29.59 -4.23
CA TRP A 28 -19.37 -28.50 -3.27
C TRP A 28 -20.33 -29.01 -2.19
N ALA A 29 -19.92 -28.89 -0.94
CA ALA A 29 -20.79 -28.99 0.22
C ALA A 29 -20.50 -27.79 1.13
N HIS A 30 -21.54 -27.08 1.53
CA HIS A 30 -21.47 -26.06 2.59
C HIS A 30 -21.79 -26.73 3.93
N SER A 31 -20.90 -26.59 4.92
CA SER A 31 -21.23 -26.73 6.35
C SER A 31 -20.10 -26.21 7.24
N ALA A 32 -20.45 -25.86 8.48
CA ALA A 32 -19.69 -25.08 9.45
C ALA A 32 -18.43 -25.76 10.03
N ALA A 33 -17.45 -24.90 10.32
CA ALA A 33 -16.26 -25.02 11.17
C ALA A 33 -15.87 -26.41 11.72
N GLY A 34 -14.65 -26.85 11.38
CA GLY A 34 -13.87 -27.85 12.14
C GLY A 34 -13.29 -29.00 11.30
N GLU A 35 -14.13 -29.73 10.57
CA GLU A 35 -13.70 -31.01 9.95
C GLU A 35 -12.94 -30.87 8.62
N VAL A 36 -13.03 -29.73 7.93
CA VAL A 36 -12.47 -29.55 6.58
C VAL A 36 -10.96 -29.31 6.58
N VAL A 37 -10.41 -28.72 7.65
CA VAL A 37 -8.96 -28.45 7.74
C VAL A 37 -8.18 -29.76 7.93
N ALA A 38 -8.72 -30.69 8.72
CA ALA A 38 -8.12 -32.00 8.94
C ALA A 38 -8.15 -32.86 7.67
N SER A 39 -9.27 -32.91 6.93
CA SER A 39 -9.37 -33.70 5.71
C SER A 39 -8.50 -33.15 4.56
N GLY A 40 -8.36 -31.81 4.46
CA GLY A 40 -7.44 -31.16 3.52
C GLY A 40 -5.96 -31.42 3.82
N LEU A 41 -5.57 -31.43 5.09
CA LEU A 41 -4.20 -31.74 5.52
C LEU A 41 -3.85 -33.22 5.31
N VAL A 42 -4.78 -34.14 5.61
CA VAL A 42 -4.59 -35.57 5.35
C VAL A 42 -4.47 -35.85 3.84
N ALA A 43 -5.26 -35.19 3.00
CA ALA A 43 -5.16 -35.32 1.55
C ALA A 43 -3.84 -34.75 1.00
N ALA A 44 -3.36 -33.63 1.54
CA ALA A 44 -2.07 -33.05 1.17
C ALA A 44 -0.87 -33.92 1.60
N ALA A 45 -0.93 -34.50 2.80
CA ALA A 45 0.07 -35.44 3.31
C ALA A 45 0.12 -36.74 2.49
N ALA A 46 -1.05 -37.29 2.13
CA ALA A 46 -1.15 -38.47 1.27
C ALA A 46 -0.61 -38.21 -0.16
N ALA A 47 -0.90 -37.03 -0.72
CA ALA A 47 -0.38 -36.63 -2.03
C ALA A 47 1.16 -36.47 -2.00
N LEU A 48 1.71 -35.89 -0.93
CA LEU A 48 3.16 -35.73 -0.75
C LEU A 48 3.87 -37.08 -0.57
N ALA A 49 3.28 -38.00 0.22
CA ALA A 49 3.81 -39.34 0.41
C ALA A 49 3.86 -40.14 -0.91
N SER A 50 2.83 -40.01 -1.75
CA SER A 50 2.77 -40.65 -3.07
C SER A 50 3.85 -40.11 -4.03
N VAL A 51 4.11 -38.79 -4.00
CA VAL A 51 5.18 -38.16 -4.79
C VAL A 51 6.57 -38.63 -4.32
N ILE A 52 6.77 -38.79 -3.02
CA ILE A 52 8.04 -39.30 -2.47
C ILE A 52 8.24 -40.78 -2.84
N GLN A 53 7.19 -41.61 -2.76
CA GLN A 53 7.25 -43.01 -3.19
C GLN A 53 7.58 -43.18 -4.67
N ALA A 54 7.10 -42.28 -5.53
CA ALA A 54 7.37 -42.29 -6.96
C ALA A 54 8.78 -41.80 -7.33
N ALA A 55 9.44 -41.04 -6.45
CA ALA A 55 10.72 -40.39 -6.72
C ALA A 55 11.96 -41.18 -6.24
N VAL A 56 11.78 -42.28 -5.49
CA VAL A 56 12.90 -43.05 -4.93
C VAL A 56 13.19 -44.29 -5.80
N PRO A 57 14.43 -44.48 -6.30
CA PRO A 57 14.79 -45.68 -7.05
C PRO A 57 14.67 -46.95 -6.18
N PRO A 58 14.27 -48.10 -6.76
CA PRO A 58 13.92 -49.32 -6.01
C PRO A 58 15.06 -49.91 -5.15
N GLN A 59 16.29 -49.42 -5.30
CA GLN A 59 17.49 -49.88 -4.59
C GLN A 59 17.66 -49.26 -3.19
N VAL A 60 16.86 -48.24 -2.83
CA VAL A 60 16.92 -47.53 -1.52
C VAL A 60 15.62 -47.71 -0.69
N ALA A 61 14.65 -48.47 -1.21
CA ALA A 61 13.29 -48.54 -0.68
C ALA A 61 13.16 -49.14 0.74
N GLY A 62 14.15 -49.94 1.19
CA GLY A 62 14.08 -50.64 2.48
C GLY A 62 14.27 -49.75 3.71
N ALA A 63 15.01 -48.64 3.61
CA ALA A 63 15.26 -47.72 4.72
C ALA A 63 14.31 -46.51 4.72
N VAL A 64 13.96 -46.01 3.53
CA VAL A 64 13.11 -44.81 3.36
C VAL A 64 11.64 -45.09 3.67
N ALA A 65 11.16 -46.33 3.45
CA ALA A 65 9.78 -46.70 3.79
C ALA A 65 9.50 -46.67 5.30
N VAL A 66 10.51 -46.91 6.15
CA VAL A 66 10.36 -46.87 7.61
C VAL A 66 10.36 -45.43 8.13
N GLU A 67 11.17 -44.54 7.53
CA GLU A 67 11.23 -43.12 7.90
C GLU A 67 10.05 -42.30 7.36
N ALA A 68 9.53 -42.62 6.16
CA ALA A 68 8.35 -41.95 5.62
C ALA A 68 7.07 -42.25 6.42
N VAL A 69 6.94 -43.47 6.95
CA VAL A 69 5.85 -43.83 7.87
C VAL A 69 5.94 -43.01 9.16
N GLN A 70 7.15 -42.80 9.70
CA GLN A 70 7.36 -41.95 10.87
C GLN A 70 7.08 -40.45 10.60
N ALA A 71 7.36 -39.94 9.40
CA ALA A 71 7.05 -38.56 9.04
C ALA A 71 5.54 -38.30 8.90
N VAL A 72 4.77 -39.29 8.43
CA VAL A 72 3.30 -39.24 8.39
C VAL A 72 2.72 -39.26 9.82
N ASP A 73 3.26 -40.10 10.70
CA ASP A 73 2.87 -40.13 12.13
C ASP A 73 3.16 -38.79 12.84
N VAL A 74 4.26 -38.11 12.49
CA VAL A 74 4.61 -36.78 13.02
C VAL A 74 3.63 -35.70 12.53
N LEU A 75 3.19 -35.75 11.27
CA LEU A 75 2.21 -34.81 10.72
C LEU A 75 0.79 -35.03 11.29
N GLU A 76 0.41 -36.28 11.56
CA GLU A 76 -0.82 -36.58 12.32
C GLU A 76 -0.72 -36.09 13.77
N CYS A 77 0.44 -36.24 14.44
CA CYS A 77 0.65 -35.70 15.78
C CYS A 77 0.55 -34.17 15.81
N VAL A 78 1.11 -33.47 14.82
CA VAL A 78 0.99 -32.00 14.70
C VAL A 78 -0.47 -31.58 14.43
N GLY A 79 -1.21 -32.35 13.63
CA GLY A 79 -2.65 -32.15 13.42
C GLY A 79 -3.48 -32.32 14.70
N LEU A 80 -3.11 -33.28 15.57
CA LEU A 80 -3.75 -33.54 16.87
C LEU A 80 -3.45 -32.47 17.93
N VAL A 81 -2.26 -31.86 17.90
CA VAL A 81 -1.89 -30.74 18.80
C VAL A 81 -2.75 -29.50 18.54
N VAL A 82 -3.11 -29.23 17.28
CA VAL A 82 -3.99 -28.11 16.91
C VAL A 82 -5.46 -28.39 17.28
N ALA A 83 -5.84 -29.66 17.48
CA ALA A 83 -7.21 -30.09 17.81
C ALA A 83 -7.45 -30.45 19.30
N GLY A 84 -6.47 -30.25 20.19
CA GLY A 84 -6.68 -30.27 21.65
C GLY A 84 -6.74 -31.63 22.34
N GLY A 85 -6.19 -32.71 21.77
CA GLY A 85 -6.11 -34.02 22.43
C GLY A 85 -4.74 -34.69 22.24
N TRP A 86 -4.03 -34.99 23.34
CA TRP A 86 -2.72 -35.65 23.31
C TRP A 86 -2.82 -37.16 23.53
N ARG A 87 -2.16 -37.94 22.66
CA ARG A 87 -1.69 -39.30 22.94
C ARG A 87 -0.31 -39.48 22.31
N SER A 88 0.69 -39.92 23.06
CA SER A 88 2.00 -40.26 22.54
C SER A 88 2.02 -41.69 21.99
N ALA A 89 2.68 -41.90 20.85
CA ALA A 89 3.07 -43.22 20.40
C ALA A 89 4.24 -43.75 21.26
N PRO A 90 4.38 -45.07 21.48
CA PRO A 90 5.44 -45.62 22.33
C PRO A 90 6.82 -45.41 21.68
N GLY A 91 7.73 -44.71 22.39
CA GLY A 91 9.16 -44.66 22.06
C GLY A 91 9.71 -43.34 21.52
N VAL A 92 8.89 -42.30 21.32
CA VAL A 92 9.35 -40.97 20.86
C VAL A 92 9.28 -39.96 22.01
N ALA A 93 10.43 -39.43 22.42
CA ALA A 93 10.50 -38.32 23.36
C ALA A 93 10.55 -36.99 22.57
N VAL A 94 9.56 -36.13 22.77
CA VAL A 94 9.48 -34.80 22.14
C VAL A 94 9.77 -33.75 23.20
N GLU A 95 10.78 -32.91 22.96
CA GLU A 95 11.10 -31.74 23.79
C GLU A 95 10.67 -30.48 23.02
N LEU A 96 9.77 -29.68 23.61
CA LEU A 96 9.32 -28.42 23.03
C LEU A 96 10.01 -27.25 23.75
N SER A 97 10.54 -26.31 22.99
CA SER A 97 10.97 -25.01 23.50
C SER A 97 10.30 -23.89 22.71
N GLU A 98 9.53 -23.02 23.38
CA GLU A 98 8.88 -21.88 22.76
C GLU A 98 9.84 -20.71 22.56
N TRP A 99 10.04 -20.29 21.31
CA TRP A 99 10.65 -19.01 20.97
C TRP A 99 9.84 -18.35 19.85
N SER A 100 9.29 -17.17 20.13
CA SER A 100 8.87 -16.20 19.09
C SER A 100 7.88 -16.74 18.02
N GLY A 101 6.95 -17.63 18.38
CA GLY A 101 5.96 -18.17 17.44
C GLY A 101 6.47 -19.28 16.49
N VAL A 102 7.67 -19.79 16.73
CA VAL A 102 8.26 -20.92 15.99
C VAL A 102 8.24 -22.16 16.88
N VAL A 103 7.70 -23.27 16.37
CA VAL A 103 7.78 -24.58 17.03
C VAL A 103 8.97 -25.32 16.44
N VAL A 104 9.96 -25.61 17.27
CA VAL A 104 11.11 -26.45 16.91
C VAL A 104 10.87 -27.83 17.51
N VAL A 105 10.81 -28.86 16.66
CA VAL A 105 10.70 -30.25 17.09
C VAL A 105 12.07 -30.90 16.92
N ASP A 106 12.69 -31.28 18.04
CA ASP A 106 13.97 -32.00 18.05
C ASP A 106 13.72 -33.50 18.26
N LEU A 107 14.00 -34.31 17.24
CA LEU A 107 13.82 -35.75 17.29
C LEU A 107 15.13 -36.42 17.71
N LYS A 108 15.26 -36.76 19.00
CA LYS A 108 16.41 -37.53 19.50
C LYS A 108 16.20 -39.01 19.21
N GLY A 109 16.98 -39.58 18.28
CA GLY A 109 17.08 -41.04 18.14
C GLY A 109 17.20 -41.65 16.74
N ALA A 110 17.61 -40.91 15.71
CA ALA A 110 18.17 -41.41 14.44
C ALA A 110 18.76 -40.19 13.71
N ALA A 111 19.57 -40.37 12.66
CA ALA A 111 20.31 -39.30 11.98
C ALA A 111 19.55 -37.95 11.93
N GLY A 112 20.06 -36.97 12.69
CA GLY A 112 19.27 -35.81 13.15
C GLY A 112 18.70 -34.96 12.03
N VAL A 113 17.39 -35.01 11.88
CA VAL A 113 16.60 -34.06 11.10
C VAL A 113 15.98 -33.06 12.07
N ALA A 114 16.33 -31.78 11.90
CA ALA A 114 15.65 -30.70 12.59
C ALA A 114 14.62 -30.10 11.62
N VAL A 115 13.36 -30.05 12.05
CA VAL A 115 12.28 -29.42 11.29
C VAL A 115 11.83 -28.18 12.07
N ALA A 116 11.98 -27.02 11.44
CA ALA A 116 11.41 -25.78 11.94
C ALA A 116 10.15 -25.47 11.13
N VAL A 117 9.04 -25.24 11.84
CA VAL A 117 7.77 -24.84 11.23
C VAL A 117 7.45 -23.44 11.73
N GLU A 118 7.37 -22.50 10.79
CA GLU A 118 6.89 -21.15 11.07
C GLU A 118 5.47 -21.01 10.52
N LEU A 119 4.54 -20.68 11.43
CA LEU A 119 3.15 -20.44 11.10
C LEU A 119 2.95 -18.95 10.88
N LEU A 120 2.79 -18.55 9.62
CA LEU A 120 2.31 -17.21 9.27
C LEU A 120 0.80 -17.27 9.06
N GLU A 121 0.10 -16.15 9.26
CA GLU A 121 -1.37 -16.06 9.14
C GLU A 121 -1.93 -16.55 7.79
N TRP A 122 -1.09 -16.75 6.76
CA TRP A 122 -1.50 -17.13 5.40
C TRP A 122 -0.55 -18.13 4.71
N ALA A 123 0.44 -18.70 5.41
CA ALA A 123 1.34 -19.72 4.85
C ALA A 123 2.03 -20.55 5.96
N VAL A 124 2.36 -21.81 5.63
CA VAL A 124 3.24 -22.66 6.45
C VAL A 124 4.56 -22.80 5.73
N VAL A 125 5.66 -22.41 6.36
CA VAL A 125 7.01 -22.62 5.83
C VAL A 125 7.68 -23.73 6.63
N VAL A 126 8.05 -24.81 5.95
CA VAL A 126 8.76 -25.95 6.54
C VAL A 126 10.22 -25.88 6.09
N VAL A 127 11.13 -25.71 7.04
CA VAL A 127 12.57 -25.76 6.79
C VAL A 127 13.10 -27.08 7.33
N VAL A 128 13.56 -27.95 6.42
CA VAL A 128 14.19 -29.23 6.78
C VAL A 128 15.70 -29.06 6.71
N GLN A 129 16.36 -29.20 7.85
CA GLN A 129 17.81 -29.24 7.92
C GLN A 129 18.28 -30.69 8.02
N LEU A 130 18.92 -31.18 6.96
CA LEU A 130 19.59 -32.48 6.96
C LEU A 130 21.01 -32.30 7.50
N LYS A 131 21.31 -32.90 8.65
CA LYS A 131 22.69 -32.99 9.14
C LYS A 131 23.36 -34.14 8.37
N GLY A 132 24.26 -33.81 7.45
CA GLY A 132 25.05 -34.81 6.75
C GLY A 132 25.87 -35.62 7.76
N ALA A 133 25.79 -36.96 7.67
CA ALA A 133 26.75 -37.83 8.31
C ALA A 133 28.15 -37.51 7.73
N GLU A 134 29.15 -37.36 8.59
CA GLU A 134 30.53 -37.14 8.17
C GLU A 134 30.94 -38.24 7.17
N GLY A 135 31.28 -37.85 5.94
CA GLY A 135 31.83 -38.75 4.92
C GLY A 135 31.03 -38.91 3.62
N VAL A 136 29.87 -38.26 3.45
CA VAL A 136 29.14 -38.31 2.17
C VAL A 136 29.44 -37.08 1.31
N ALA A 137 29.89 -37.32 0.07
CA ALA A 137 30.20 -36.27 -0.91
C ALA A 137 28.95 -35.42 -1.23
N PRO A 138 29.12 -34.11 -1.56
CA PRO A 138 27.99 -33.24 -1.88
C PRO A 138 27.27 -33.77 -3.11
N VAL A 139 25.97 -33.99 -2.99
CA VAL A 139 25.10 -34.31 -4.12
C VAL A 139 24.95 -33.05 -4.96
N GLU A 140 25.56 -33.02 -6.14
CA GLU A 140 25.32 -31.96 -7.12
C GLU A 140 23.89 -32.07 -7.66
N ALA A 141 23.14 -30.98 -7.49
CA ALA A 141 21.90 -30.61 -8.17
C ALA A 141 20.84 -31.73 -8.35
N LEU A 142 19.84 -31.75 -7.45
CA LEU A 142 18.53 -32.30 -7.77
C LEU A 142 17.67 -31.23 -8.45
N ASP A 143 17.18 -31.52 -9.66
CA ASP A 143 16.12 -30.76 -10.33
C ASP A 143 14.78 -30.96 -9.61
N ILE A 144 14.12 -29.86 -9.25
CA ILE A 144 12.84 -29.87 -8.54
C ILE A 144 11.71 -29.50 -9.51
N TRP A 145 10.73 -30.39 -9.64
CA TRP A 145 9.45 -30.14 -10.29
C TRP A 145 8.46 -29.50 -9.30
N SER A 146 7.75 -28.46 -9.73
CA SER A 146 6.80 -27.68 -8.93
C SER A 146 5.43 -28.36 -8.82
N VAL A 147 4.86 -28.44 -7.62
CA VAL A 147 3.44 -28.75 -7.41
C VAL A 147 2.65 -27.44 -7.27
N GLN A 148 1.65 -27.27 -8.13
CA GLN A 148 0.85 -26.06 -8.28
C GLN A 148 -0.38 -26.12 -7.38
N LEU A 149 -0.34 -25.47 -6.22
CA LEU A 149 -1.54 -25.14 -5.45
C LEU A 149 -1.92 -23.68 -5.71
N HIS A 150 -3.21 -23.46 -5.94
CA HIS A 150 -3.76 -22.26 -6.58
C HIS A 150 -3.55 -20.98 -5.75
N ARG A 151 -2.42 -20.30 -5.94
CA ARG A 151 -2.18 -18.84 -5.89
C ARG A 151 -0.71 -18.60 -6.20
N GLN A 152 -0.43 -17.81 -7.24
CA GLN A 152 0.91 -17.59 -7.77
C GLN A 152 1.81 -16.84 -6.76
N TYR A 153 2.68 -17.57 -6.06
CA TYR A 153 3.90 -17.03 -5.45
C TYR A 153 5.05 -18.01 -5.72
N LEU A 154 5.90 -17.70 -6.69
CA LEU A 154 7.15 -18.42 -6.94
C LEU A 154 8.23 -17.78 -6.07
N TRP A 155 8.64 -18.45 -5.00
CA TRP A 155 9.85 -18.10 -4.25
C TRP A 155 11.02 -18.93 -4.77
N ARG A 156 12.07 -18.27 -5.26
CA ARG A 156 13.36 -18.91 -5.56
C ARG A 156 14.20 -18.89 -4.27
N VAL A 157 14.26 -20.02 -3.56
CA VAL A 157 15.19 -20.16 -2.43
C VAL A 157 16.58 -20.50 -2.98
N ARG A 158 17.56 -19.63 -2.76
CA ARG A 158 18.97 -19.89 -3.07
C ARG A 158 19.68 -20.28 -1.77
N TRP A 159 20.23 -21.49 -1.71
CA TRP A 159 21.06 -21.91 -0.59
C TRP A 159 22.40 -21.17 -0.62
N CYS A 160 22.76 -20.54 0.50
CA CYS A 160 24.11 -20.00 0.75
C CYS A 160 24.64 -20.66 2.03
N CYS A 161 25.81 -21.26 1.99
CA CYS A 161 26.42 -21.88 3.16
C CYS A 161 27.39 -20.87 3.80
N GLY A 162 27.13 -20.39 5.03
CA GLY A 162 28.04 -19.47 5.73
C GLY A 162 27.67 -19.16 7.19
N PRO A 163 28.59 -18.63 8.02
CA PRO A 163 28.35 -18.32 9.43
C PRO A 163 27.28 -17.23 9.65
N ARG A 164 26.48 -17.33 10.74
CA ARG A 164 25.32 -16.47 11.08
C ARG A 164 25.51 -14.95 10.89
N HIS A 165 26.70 -14.41 11.11
CA HIS A 165 26.97 -12.96 10.97
C HIS A 165 27.10 -12.47 9.51
N GLN A 166 27.37 -13.34 8.54
CA GLN A 166 27.45 -12.95 7.12
C GLN A 166 26.06 -12.80 6.48
N TRP A 167 24.99 -13.35 7.07
CA TRP A 167 23.65 -13.35 6.48
C TRP A 167 23.01 -11.96 6.46
N HIS A 168 23.11 -11.20 7.55
CA HIS A 168 22.57 -9.83 7.61
C HIS A 168 23.31 -8.89 6.64
N GLN A 169 24.64 -8.99 6.57
CA GLN A 169 25.44 -8.16 5.66
C GLN A 169 25.20 -8.52 4.18
N THR A 170 24.94 -9.80 3.87
CA THR A 170 24.68 -10.24 2.49
C THR A 170 23.24 -9.95 2.06
N ALA A 171 22.25 -10.04 2.96
CA ALA A 171 20.87 -9.63 2.68
C ALA A 171 20.76 -8.11 2.47
N ASP A 172 21.42 -7.32 3.32
CA ASP A 172 21.49 -5.85 3.18
C ASP A 172 22.30 -5.44 1.93
N ALA A 173 23.36 -6.17 1.59
CA ALA A 173 24.13 -5.94 0.38
C ALA A 173 23.33 -6.29 -0.87
N VAL A 174 22.61 -7.43 -0.91
CA VAL A 174 21.74 -7.82 -2.03
C VAL A 174 20.56 -6.86 -2.19
N ALA A 175 19.97 -6.39 -1.08
CA ALA A 175 18.96 -5.33 -1.07
C ALA A 175 19.52 -3.97 -1.53
N LYS A 176 20.80 -3.68 -1.28
CA LYS A 176 21.49 -2.46 -1.75
C LYS A 176 21.93 -2.52 -3.21
N THR A 177 22.31 -3.69 -3.74
CA THR A 177 22.87 -3.83 -5.10
C THR A 177 21.81 -4.03 -6.19
N CYS A 178 20.61 -4.50 -5.86
CA CYS A 178 19.47 -4.39 -6.77
C CYS A 178 18.90 -2.99 -6.58
N ARG A 179 19.02 -2.08 -7.56
CA ARG A 179 18.07 -0.95 -7.63
C ARG A 179 16.68 -1.59 -7.68
N ALA A 180 16.01 -1.66 -6.54
CA ALA A 180 14.73 -2.35 -6.42
C ALA A 180 13.78 -1.71 -7.44
N ARG A 181 13.46 -2.48 -8.48
CA ARG A 181 12.57 -2.03 -9.53
C ARG A 181 11.23 -1.71 -8.91
N ARG A 182 10.60 -0.65 -9.37
CA ARG A 182 9.35 -0.18 -8.79
C ARG A 182 8.41 0.36 -9.87
N ARG A 183 7.13 0.17 -9.63
CA ARG A 183 6.06 0.87 -10.33
C ARG A 183 5.64 2.08 -9.51
N VAL A 184 5.67 3.26 -10.10
CA VAL A 184 5.11 4.47 -9.52
C VAL A 184 3.69 4.65 -10.05
N ILE A 185 2.70 4.58 -9.16
CA ILE A 185 1.29 4.79 -9.51
C ILE A 185 0.89 6.20 -9.09
N LEU A 186 0.53 7.04 -10.07
CA LEU A 186 0.02 8.39 -9.87
C LEU A 186 -1.49 8.42 -10.12
N MET A 187 -2.29 8.43 -9.06
CA MET A 187 -3.75 8.49 -9.14
C MET A 187 -4.23 9.94 -9.08
N LEU A 188 -4.80 10.42 -10.18
CA LEU A 188 -5.31 11.77 -10.37
C LEU A 188 -6.83 11.79 -10.24
N ARG A 189 -7.35 12.59 -9.32
CA ARG A 189 -8.78 12.95 -9.35
C ARG A 189 -9.03 13.84 -10.56
N HIS A 190 -10.14 13.65 -11.28
CA HIS A 190 -10.52 14.55 -12.37
C HIS A 190 -10.58 16.03 -11.93
N GLY A 191 -10.44 16.97 -12.87
CA GLY A 191 -10.63 18.41 -12.64
C GLY A 191 -12.08 18.74 -12.26
N GLN A 192 -12.34 19.92 -11.71
CA GLN A 192 -13.68 20.32 -11.33
C GLN A 192 -14.63 20.26 -12.52
N CYS A 193 -15.80 19.63 -12.34
CA CYS A 193 -16.78 19.48 -13.39
C CYS A 193 -18.14 20.02 -12.98
N CYS A 194 -18.99 20.17 -13.98
CA CYS A 194 -20.40 20.45 -13.82
C CYS A 194 -21.10 19.13 -13.48
N HIS A 195 -21.95 19.12 -12.46
CA HIS A 195 -22.74 17.96 -12.06
C HIS A 195 -24.22 18.12 -12.42
N GLU A 196 -24.53 19.00 -13.36
CA GLU A 196 -25.86 19.16 -13.91
C GLU A 196 -26.19 18.02 -14.88
N GLY A 197 -27.35 17.40 -14.69
CA GLY A 197 -27.82 16.28 -15.50
C GLY A 197 -27.41 14.90 -14.97
N GLU A 198 -28.31 13.94 -15.14
CA GLU A 198 -28.10 12.55 -14.70
C GLU A 198 -27.08 11.82 -15.60
N ARG A 199 -26.99 12.22 -16.86
CA ARG A 199 -26.12 11.60 -17.87
C ARG A 199 -24.69 12.11 -17.77
N ASP A 200 -23.73 11.18 -17.75
CA ASP A 200 -22.30 11.48 -17.65
C ASP A 200 -21.76 12.33 -18.81
N GLU A 201 -22.39 12.27 -19.98
CA GLU A 201 -22.10 13.10 -21.15
C GLU A 201 -22.27 14.60 -20.88
N LEU A 202 -23.09 14.99 -19.91
CA LEU A 202 -23.34 16.39 -19.55
C LEU A 202 -22.37 16.89 -18.47
N LYS A 203 -21.56 16.00 -17.89
CA LYS A 203 -20.63 16.31 -16.78
C LYS A 203 -19.26 16.74 -17.27
N GLU A 204 -19.22 17.83 -18.03
CA GLU A 204 -17.99 18.42 -18.57
C GLU A 204 -17.18 19.18 -17.52
N LEU A 205 -15.88 19.35 -17.76
CA LEU A 205 -15.03 20.19 -16.93
C LEU A 205 -15.47 21.65 -16.99
N THR A 206 -15.41 22.33 -15.84
CA THR A 206 -15.52 23.79 -15.80
C THR A 206 -14.27 24.42 -16.40
N GLN A 207 -14.28 25.74 -16.64
CA GLN A 207 -13.05 26.47 -17.00
C GLN A 207 -11.94 26.29 -15.97
N HIS A 208 -12.31 26.30 -14.67
CA HIS A 208 -11.38 25.98 -13.59
C HIS A 208 -10.88 24.54 -13.68
N GLY A 209 -11.76 23.57 -13.93
CA GLY A 209 -11.39 22.17 -14.12
C GLY A 209 -10.38 21.95 -15.26
N HIS A 210 -10.55 22.65 -16.37
CA HIS A 210 -9.58 22.63 -17.47
C HIS A 210 -8.23 23.22 -17.07
N LYS A 211 -8.22 24.34 -16.34
CA LYS A 211 -6.98 24.94 -15.85
C LYS A 211 -6.26 24.04 -14.84
N GLN A 212 -7.01 23.45 -13.90
CA GLN A 212 -6.49 22.47 -12.95
C GLN A 212 -5.84 21.27 -13.67
N ALA A 213 -6.55 20.68 -14.64
CA ALA A 213 -6.04 19.55 -15.42
C ALA A 213 -4.77 19.91 -16.21
N GLU A 214 -4.74 21.11 -16.78
CA GLU A 214 -3.61 21.65 -17.53
C GLU A 214 -2.38 21.87 -16.63
N ASP A 215 -2.56 22.52 -15.47
CA ASP A 215 -1.48 22.77 -14.52
C ASP A 215 -0.93 21.43 -13.97
N THR A 216 -1.80 20.44 -13.69
CA THR A 216 -1.39 19.07 -13.32
C THR A 216 -0.61 18.36 -14.43
N ALA A 217 -1.04 18.46 -15.68
CA ALA A 217 -0.35 17.81 -16.80
C ALA A 217 1.05 18.39 -17.04
N ARG A 218 1.21 19.72 -16.96
CA ARG A 218 2.52 20.38 -17.03
C ARG A 218 3.43 19.94 -15.90
N PHE A 219 2.90 19.89 -14.68
CA PHE A 219 3.68 19.47 -13.52
C PHE A 219 4.18 18.02 -13.66
N ILE A 220 3.34 17.10 -14.10
CA ILE A 220 3.75 15.70 -14.36
C ILE A 220 4.82 15.63 -15.46
N SER A 221 4.70 16.43 -16.52
CA SER A 221 5.73 16.52 -17.56
C SER A 221 7.07 16.99 -16.98
N GLN A 222 7.05 18.00 -16.10
CA GLN A 222 8.24 18.49 -15.41
C GLN A 222 8.85 17.43 -14.47
N LEU A 223 8.04 16.62 -13.78
CA LEU A 223 8.54 15.49 -12.97
C LEU A 223 9.28 14.45 -13.82
N PHE A 224 8.77 14.13 -15.02
CA PHE A 224 9.48 13.27 -15.96
C PHE A 224 10.78 13.91 -16.47
N ALA A 225 10.73 15.19 -16.86
CA ALA A 225 11.89 15.92 -17.35
C ALA A 225 13.01 16.03 -16.29
N ALA A 226 12.62 16.18 -15.02
CA ALA A 226 13.54 16.22 -13.88
C ALA A 226 14.02 14.84 -13.42
N GLY A 227 13.62 13.74 -14.09
CA GLY A 227 14.02 12.38 -13.74
C GLY A 227 13.45 11.87 -12.41
N LYS A 228 12.37 12.49 -11.91
CA LYS A 228 11.71 12.12 -10.65
C LYS A 228 10.76 10.93 -10.80
N LEU A 229 10.44 10.54 -12.03
CA LEU A 229 9.59 9.41 -12.35
C LEU A 229 10.31 8.48 -13.33
N PRO A 230 10.11 7.16 -13.26
CA PRO A 230 10.58 6.23 -14.29
C PRO A 230 10.16 6.66 -15.70
N SER A 231 11.05 6.52 -16.68
CA SER A 231 10.83 6.98 -18.06
C SER A 231 9.74 6.20 -18.79
N LYS A 232 9.63 4.89 -18.55
CA LYS A 232 8.53 4.05 -19.06
C LYS A 232 7.24 4.51 -18.42
N ARG A 233 6.24 4.87 -19.23
CA ARG A 233 5.03 5.55 -18.76
C ARG A 233 3.80 5.19 -19.56
N ALA A 234 2.70 5.03 -18.85
CA ALA A 234 1.39 4.83 -19.44
C ALA A 234 0.33 5.64 -18.68
N LEU A 235 -0.75 5.97 -19.38
CA LEU A 235 -1.92 6.67 -18.89
C LEU A 235 -3.14 5.76 -19.03
N LEU A 236 -3.77 5.46 -17.91
CA LEU A 236 -5.07 4.80 -17.86
C LEU A 236 -6.11 5.80 -17.33
N HIS A 237 -7.25 5.93 -17.98
CA HIS A 237 -8.30 6.82 -17.47
C HIS A 237 -9.69 6.20 -17.48
N SER A 238 -10.55 6.72 -16.60
CA SER A 238 -11.98 6.43 -16.63
C SER A 238 -12.60 6.91 -17.95
N THR A 239 -13.59 6.17 -18.45
CA THR A 239 -14.40 6.57 -19.62
C THR A 239 -15.35 7.75 -19.31
N SER A 240 -15.50 8.14 -18.05
CA SER A 240 -16.32 9.29 -17.68
C SER A 240 -15.84 10.58 -18.33
N ARG A 241 -16.75 11.42 -18.84
CA ARG A 241 -16.41 12.65 -19.60
C ARG A 241 -15.36 13.53 -18.91
N ARG A 242 -15.62 13.95 -17.66
CA ARG A 242 -14.67 14.73 -16.83
C ARG A 242 -13.28 14.10 -16.68
N ALA A 243 -13.19 12.77 -16.60
CA ALA A 243 -11.92 12.07 -16.49
C ALA A 243 -11.20 12.03 -17.84
N ARG A 244 -11.93 11.79 -18.95
CA ARG A 244 -11.39 11.87 -20.32
C ARG A 244 -10.84 13.25 -20.63
N GLU A 245 -11.59 14.31 -20.33
CA GLU A 245 -11.17 15.69 -20.57
C GLU A 245 -9.96 16.10 -19.72
N THR A 246 -9.85 15.58 -18.49
CA THR A 246 -8.66 15.74 -17.65
C THR A 246 -7.47 15.00 -18.26
N ALA A 247 -7.65 13.73 -18.61
CA ALA A 247 -6.62 12.86 -19.18
C ALA A 247 -6.09 13.37 -20.53
N ALA A 248 -6.95 13.98 -21.35
CA ALA A 248 -6.60 14.56 -22.64
C ALA A 248 -5.52 15.67 -22.56
N LYS A 249 -5.28 16.24 -21.38
CA LYS A 249 -4.20 17.23 -21.19
C LYS A 249 -2.82 16.60 -21.14
N LEU A 250 -2.69 15.35 -20.69
CA LEU A 250 -1.39 14.70 -20.48
C LEU A 250 -0.61 14.45 -21.78
N PRO A 251 -1.19 13.86 -22.84
CA PRO A 251 -0.47 13.63 -24.10
C PRO A 251 0.03 14.91 -24.79
N VAL A 252 -0.52 16.08 -24.45
CA VAL A 252 -0.06 17.38 -24.96
C VAL A 252 1.30 17.76 -24.39
N HIS A 253 1.59 17.37 -23.14
CA HIS A 253 2.80 17.74 -22.40
C HIS A 253 3.81 16.59 -22.26
N VAL A 254 3.35 15.34 -22.41
CA VAL A 254 4.15 14.13 -22.19
C VAL A 254 4.17 13.30 -23.47
N GLN A 255 5.33 13.29 -24.13
CA GLN A 255 5.57 12.50 -25.35
C GLN A 255 5.68 11.00 -25.02
N ASP A 256 5.37 10.17 -26.02
CA ASP A 256 5.44 8.70 -25.96
C ASP A 256 4.63 8.09 -24.81
N LEU A 257 3.49 8.70 -24.50
CA LEU A 257 2.58 8.22 -23.47
C LEU A 257 1.60 7.22 -24.08
N GLU A 258 1.67 5.97 -23.66
CA GLU A 258 0.66 4.98 -24.02
C GLU A 258 -0.65 5.30 -23.29
N VAL A 259 -1.76 5.41 -24.03
CA VAL A 259 -3.05 5.83 -23.48
C VAL A 259 -4.09 4.73 -23.61
N TRP A 260 -4.65 4.33 -22.46
CA TRP A 260 -5.74 3.38 -22.36
C TRP A 260 -6.92 3.98 -21.58
N ASN A 261 -8.08 3.35 -21.72
CA ASN A 261 -9.26 3.69 -20.94
C ASN A 261 -9.99 2.43 -20.46
N ALA A 262 -10.71 2.55 -19.34
CA ALA A 262 -11.48 1.44 -18.79
C ALA A 262 -12.75 1.92 -18.08
N ASP A 263 -13.88 1.26 -18.36
CA ASP A 263 -15.15 1.49 -17.66
C ASP A 263 -15.07 1.12 -16.18
N LEU A 264 -14.20 0.17 -15.83
CA LEU A 264 -14.01 -0.27 -14.45
C LEU A 264 -13.60 0.91 -13.53
N LEU A 265 -12.93 1.93 -14.08
CA LEU A 265 -12.52 3.15 -13.37
C LEU A 265 -13.60 4.24 -13.25
N ARG A 266 -14.81 4.07 -13.79
CA ARG A 266 -15.91 5.02 -13.55
C ARG A 266 -16.21 5.15 -12.05
N GLU A 267 -16.76 6.29 -11.63
CA GLU A 267 -17.12 6.49 -10.22
C GLU A 267 -17.96 5.32 -9.69
N THR A 268 -17.64 4.88 -8.49
CA THR A 268 -18.38 3.85 -7.76
C THR A 268 -18.43 4.24 -6.31
N ASP A 269 -19.47 3.80 -5.60
CA ASP A 269 -19.48 3.81 -4.15
C ASP A 269 -18.89 2.48 -3.66
N PRO A 270 -17.68 2.47 -3.06
CA PRO A 270 -17.04 1.25 -2.60
C PRO A 270 -17.84 0.54 -1.52
N THR A 271 -18.68 1.26 -0.78
CA THR A 271 -19.58 0.68 0.24
C THR A 271 -20.61 -0.25 -0.41
N ASN A 272 -21.16 0.19 -1.54
CA ASN A 272 -22.22 -0.53 -2.26
C ASN A 272 -21.67 -1.53 -3.29
N LYS A 273 -20.46 -1.30 -3.80
CA LYS A 273 -19.83 -2.12 -4.86
C LYS A 273 -18.35 -2.42 -4.56
N PRO A 274 -18.02 -3.05 -3.43
CA PRO A 274 -16.63 -3.28 -3.01
C PRO A 274 -15.88 -4.18 -4.00
N PHE A 275 -16.51 -5.22 -4.55
CA PHE A 275 -15.84 -6.18 -5.45
C PHE A 275 -15.37 -5.55 -6.76
N ARG A 276 -16.11 -4.57 -7.30
CA ARG A 276 -15.66 -3.84 -8.49
C ARG A 276 -14.41 -3.03 -8.19
N ALA A 277 -14.38 -2.36 -7.04
CA ALA A 277 -13.24 -1.56 -6.63
C ALA A 277 -12.02 -2.45 -6.33
N GLU A 278 -12.24 -3.64 -5.75
CA GLU A 278 -11.19 -4.63 -5.52
C GLU A 278 -10.65 -5.23 -6.83
N ASP A 279 -11.49 -5.48 -7.84
CA ASP A 279 -11.02 -5.92 -9.17
C ASP A 279 -10.11 -4.87 -9.82
N VAL A 280 -10.44 -3.57 -9.71
CA VAL A 280 -9.53 -2.49 -10.15
C VAL A 280 -8.21 -2.59 -9.40
N PHE A 281 -8.25 -2.67 -8.07
CA PHE A 281 -7.05 -2.71 -7.24
C PHE A 281 -6.14 -3.88 -7.63
N ASN A 282 -6.70 -5.09 -7.73
CA ASN A 282 -5.96 -6.30 -8.06
C ASN A 282 -5.30 -6.25 -9.45
N ARG A 283 -5.90 -5.56 -10.42
CA ARG A 283 -5.32 -5.41 -11.76
C ARG A 283 -4.21 -4.36 -11.83
N LEU A 284 -4.34 -3.27 -11.07
CA LEU A 284 -3.44 -2.11 -11.20
C LEU A 284 -2.24 -2.16 -10.24
N PHE A 285 -2.41 -2.74 -9.05
CA PHE A 285 -1.38 -2.81 -8.00
C PHE A 285 -0.58 -4.13 -8.04
N VAL A 286 -0.39 -4.66 -9.25
CA VAL A 286 0.48 -5.82 -9.49
C VAL A 286 1.95 -5.41 -9.41
N THR A 287 2.78 -6.34 -8.96
CA THR A 287 4.24 -6.19 -8.94
C THR A 287 4.76 -5.92 -10.37
N PRO A 288 5.67 -4.96 -10.57
CA PRO A 288 6.30 -4.75 -11.88
C PRO A 288 7.08 -5.98 -12.32
N GLU A 289 7.13 -6.23 -13.62
CA GLU A 289 7.97 -7.28 -14.18
C GLU A 289 9.45 -7.07 -13.82
N ALA A 290 10.18 -8.18 -13.71
CA ALA A 290 11.51 -8.20 -13.13
C ALA A 290 12.56 -7.36 -13.88
N SER A 291 12.28 -6.76 -15.04
CA SER A 291 13.23 -5.95 -15.81
C SER A 291 13.03 -4.43 -15.70
N ASP A 292 11.81 -3.92 -15.44
CA ASP A 292 11.50 -2.50 -15.68
C ASP A 292 10.89 -1.78 -14.46
N SER A 293 11.34 -0.55 -14.21
CA SER A 293 10.58 0.43 -13.42
C SER A 293 9.70 1.24 -14.37
N ASP A 294 8.45 1.48 -13.99
CA ASP A 294 7.48 2.19 -14.81
C ASP A 294 6.61 3.15 -14.00
N THR A 295 5.97 4.07 -14.71
CA THR A 295 5.00 5.02 -14.16
C THR A 295 3.64 4.76 -14.76
N LEU A 296 2.64 4.46 -13.92
CA LEU A 296 1.24 4.37 -14.34
C LEU A 296 0.47 5.58 -13.82
N VAL A 297 0.07 6.46 -14.73
CA VAL A 297 -0.81 7.59 -14.41
C VAL A 297 -2.26 7.15 -14.56
N ILE A 298 -3.06 7.27 -13.50
CA ILE A 298 -4.47 6.87 -13.48
C ILE A 298 -5.33 8.12 -13.30
N VAL A 299 -6.17 8.48 -14.28
CA VAL A 299 -7.14 9.58 -14.13
C VAL A 299 -8.52 9.00 -13.84
N ALA A 300 -8.98 9.19 -12.61
CA ALA A 300 -10.23 8.60 -12.11
C ALA A 300 -10.95 9.56 -11.16
N HIS A 301 -11.65 9.00 -10.18
CA HIS A 301 -12.55 9.74 -9.31
C HIS A 301 -12.22 9.55 -7.84
N ASN A 302 -12.79 10.42 -7.00
CA ASN A 302 -12.48 10.47 -5.59
C ASN A 302 -12.65 9.10 -4.91
N ASN A 303 -13.79 8.45 -5.09
CA ASN A 303 -14.12 7.28 -4.27
C ASN A 303 -13.28 6.06 -4.64
N ILE A 304 -13.07 5.82 -5.95
CA ILE A 304 -12.26 4.69 -6.41
C ILE A 304 -10.78 4.88 -6.08
N ILE A 305 -10.26 6.11 -6.16
CA ILE A 305 -8.87 6.42 -5.77
C ILE A 305 -8.68 6.17 -4.28
N LEU A 306 -9.62 6.63 -3.45
CA LEU A 306 -9.54 6.46 -2.00
C LEU A 306 -9.66 4.99 -1.60
N TYR A 307 -10.50 4.21 -2.27
CA TYR A 307 -10.54 2.76 -2.06
C TYR A 307 -9.19 2.10 -2.38
N MET A 308 -8.64 2.35 -3.58
CA MET A 308 -7.34 1.80 -3.99
C MET A 308 -6.22 2.22 -3.03
N LEU A 309 -6.24 3.45 -2.54
CA LEU A 309 -5.32 3.96 -1.54
C LEU A 309 -5.40 3.17 -0.21
N MET A 310 -6.61 2.96 0.31
CA MET A 310 -6.81 2.18 1.55
C MET A 310 -6.30 0.74 1.38
N ARG A 311 -6.59 0.11 0.25
CA ARG A 311 -6.09 -1.23 -0.07
C ARG A 311 -4.57 -1.27 -0.19
N ALA A 312 -3.96 -0.26 -0.83
CA ALA A 312 -2.50 -0.11 -0.90
C ALA A 312 -1.86 0.07 0.47
N ALA A 313 -2.55 0.71 1.41
CA ALA A 313 -2.14 0.85 2.80
C ALA A 313 -2.36 -0.40 3.67
N GLY A 314 -2.77 -1.53 3.07
CA GLY A 314 -3.01 -2.78 3.80
C GLY A 314 -4.35 -2.85 4.53
N VAL A 315 -5.24 -1.86 4.36
CA VAL A 315 -6.56 -1.88 4.99
C VAL A 315 -7.42 -2.99 4.34
N PRO A 316 -8.02 -3.92 5.11
CA PRO A 316 -8.90 -4.96 4.57
C PRO A 316 -10.07 -4.40 3.77
N ILE A 317 -10.66 -5.22 2.88
CA ILE A 317 -11.72 -4.82 1.94
C ILE A 317 -12.89 -4.15 2.66
N GLU A 318 -13.34 -4.73 3.76
CA GLU A 318 -14.52 -4.31 4.53
C GLU A 318 -14.29 -2.94 5.16
N ARG A 319 -13.11 -2.74 5.77
CA ARG A 319 -12.73 -1.46 6.39
C ARG A 319 -12.42 -0.41 5.32
N ALA A 320 -11.79 -0.77 4.21
CA ALA A 320 -11.52 0.14 3.09
C ALA A 320 -12.81 0.67 2.46
N ALA A 321 -13.84 -0.17 2.35
CA ALA A 321 -15.16 0.20 1.85
C ALA A 321 -15.89 1.23 2.73
N GLN A 322 -15.47 1.42 3.99
CA GLN A 322 -16.06 2.39 4.93
C GLN A 322 -15.14 3.61 5.16
N ALA A 323 -13.82 3.37 5.24
CA ALA A 323 -12.81 4.35 5.60
C ALA A 323 -12.51 5.38 4.50
N TRP A 324 -12.90 5.13 3.25
CA TRP A 324 -12.67 6.07 2.15
C TRP A 324 -13.30 7.46 2.42
N THR A 325 -14.36 7.53 3.22
CA THR A 325 -15.05 8.78 3.59
C THR A 325 -14.23 9.69 4.52
N LEU A 326 -13.16 9.17 5.13
CA LEU A 326 -12.24 9.93 6.00
C LEU A 326 -11.39 10.94 5.24
N PHE A 327 -11.32 10.79 3.91
CA PHE A 327 -10.51 11.63 3.03
C PHE A 327 -11.39 12.53 2.15
N HIS A 328 -10.79 13.62 1.68
CA HIS A 328 -11.43 14.48 0.69
C HIS A 328 -10.40 15.06 -0.25
N LEU A 329 -10.20 14.38 -1.40
CA LEU A 329 -9.19 14.78 -2.37
C LEU A 329 -9.58 16.10 -3.04
N ARG A 330 -8.61 16.94 -3.39
CA ARG A 330 -8.82 18.14 -4.20
C ARG A 330 -8.98 17.75 -5.69
N HIS A 331 -9.68 18.55 -6.49
CA HIS A 331 -9.72 18.31 -7.94
C HIS A 331 -8.33 18.38 -8.56
N ALA A 332 -8.07 17.52 -9.55
CA ALA A 332 -6.77 17.39 -10.21
C ALA A 332 -5.58 17.11 -9.28
N SER A 333 -5.84 16.75 -8.02
CA SER A 333 -4.80 16.34 -7.08
C SER A 333 -4.23 14.97 -7.43
N ILE A 334 -2.98 14.75 -7.04
CA ILE A 334 -2.20 13.55 -7.32
C ILE A 334 -2.03 12.78 -6.01
N THR A 335 -2.33 11.49 -6.03
CA THR A 335 -2.05 10.53 -4.96
C THR A 335 -0.99 9.55 -5.49
N ARG A 336 0.13 9.40 -4.79
CA ARG A 336 1.25 8.56 -5.22
C ARG A 336 1.39 7.33 -4.33
N VAL A 337 1.44 6.16 -4.97
CA VAL A 337 1.81 4.89 -4.34
C VAL A 337 2.93 4.25 -5.15
N ASP A 338 3.95 3.78 -4.46
CA ASP A 338 5.05 3.04 -5.07
C ASP A 338 4.88 1.55 -4.78
N VAL A 339 4.92 0.71 -5.82
CA VAL A 339 4.88 -0.76 -5.72
C VAL A 339 6.25 -1.31 -6.05
N SER A 340 6.91 -1.93 -5.07
CA SER A 340 8.21 -2.57 -5.26
C SER A 340 8.11 -3.88 -6.05
N SER A 341 9.24 -4.36 -6.57
CA SER A 341 9.36 -5.69 -7.17
C SER A 341 9.08 -6.86 -6.21
N LEU A 342 8.98 -6.61 -4.91
CA LEU A 342 8.56 -7.61 -3.91
C LEU A 342 7.05 -7.55 -3.64
N GLY A 343 6.33 -6.67 -4.33
CA GLY A 343 4.90 -6.45 -4.11
C GLY A 343 4.58 -5.62 -2.87
N THR A 344 5.58 -5.13 -2.12
CA THR A 344 5.36 -4.14 -1.05
C THR A 344 4.86 -2.83 -1.67
N LYS A 345 3.77 -2.28 -1.13
CA LYS A 345 3.19 -1.01 -1.53
C LYS A 345 3.55 0.05 -0.48
N LYS A 346 3.96 1.23 -0.94
CA LYS A 346 4.32 2.36 -0.08
C LYS A 346 3.49 3.57 -0.46
N VAL A 347 2.70 4.09 0.47
CA VAL A 347 1.95 5.33 0.27
C VAL A 347 2.89 6.52 0.45
N VAL A 348 3.04 7.33 -0.59
CA VAL A 348 4.00 8.46 -0.62
C VAL A 348 3.30 9.80 -0.40
N SER A 349 2.19 10.03 -1.11
CA SER A 349 1.39 11.24 -0.96
C SER A 349 -0.08 10.97 -1.25
N ILE A 350 -0.97 11.73 -0.61
CA ILE A 350 -2.42 11.64 -0.79
C ILE A 350 -2.97 13.02 -1.08
N GLY A 351 -3.61 13.16 -2.24
CA GLY A 351 -4.29 14.40 -2.63
C GLY A 351 -3.37 15.62 -2.70
N ALA A 352 -2.11 15.44 -3.12
CA ALA A 352 -1.16 16.54 -3.30
C ALA A 352 -1.62 17.45 -4.44
N SER A 353 -1.62 18.76 -4.19
CA SER A 353 -2.12 19.75 -5.16
C SER A 353 -1.37 21.09 -5.10
N ALA A 354 -0.20 21.14 -4.44
CA ALA A 354 0.58 22.36 -4.35
C ALA A 354 1.10 22.87 -5.70
N HIS A 355 1.08 22.02 -6.74
CA HIS A 355 1.37 22.42 -8.13
C HIS A 355 0.22 23.21 -8.80
N ILE A 356 -0.95 23.26 -8.17
CA ILE A 356 -2.10 24.04 -8.62
C ILE A 356 -2.12 25.35 -7.84
N ALA A 357 -2.30 26.47 -8.53
CA ALA A 357 -2.43 27.76 -7.87
C ALA A 357 -3.58 27.77 -6.85
N ASP A 358 -3.35 28.36 -5.68
CA ASP A 358 -4.34 28.39 -4.57
C ASP A 358 -5.70 28.95 -4.97
N THR A 359 -5.72 29.89 -5.92
CA THR A 359 -6.95 30.48 -6.46
C THR A 359 -7.80 29.50 -7.28
N ALA A 360 -7.20 28.41 -7.75
CA ALA A 360 -7.83 27.39 -8.57
C ALA A 360 -8.10 26.08 -7.81
N ILE A 361 -7.75 25.97 -6.52
CA ILE A 361 -8.03 24.75 -5.75
C ILE A 361 -9.53 24.66 -5.43
N THR A 362 -10.14 23.51 -5.74
CA THR A 362 -11.55 23.22 -5.42
C THR A 362 -11.73 21.77 -4.97
N TRP A 363 -12.84 21.49 -4.27
CA TRP A 363 -13.19 20.16 -3.77
C TRP A 363 -14.51 19.66 -4.32
N LYS A 364 -15.49 20.56 -4.48
CA LYS A 364 -16.84 20.19 -4.91
C LYS A 364 -17.08 20.53 -6.37
N ASN A 365 -17.74 19.61 -7.06
CA ASN A 365 -18.26 19.87 -8.39
C ASN A 365 -19.38 20.91 -8.29
N VAL A 366 -19.57 21.67 -9.36
CA VAL A 366 -20.60 22.71 -9.41
C VAL A 366 -21.95 22.06 -9.71
N THR A 367 -23.00 22.45 -8.99
CA THR A 367 -24.38 21.98 -9.17
C THR A 367 -25.32 23.19 -9.30
N GLY A 368 -26.32 23.14 -10.18
CA GLY A 368 -27.35 24.18 -10.34
C GLY A 368 -27.19 25.01 -11.62
N ALA A 369 -28.34 25.52 -12.13
CA ALA A 369 -28.51 26.06 -13.48
C ALA A 369 -27.68 27.33 -13.78
N ASP A 370 -27.00 27.86 -12.77
CA ASP A 370 -26.27 29.13 -12.84
C ASP A 370 -24.79 28.94 -13.16
N MET A 371 -24.53 28.07 -14.15
CA MET A 371 -23.23 27.91 -14.81
C MET A 371 -22.69 29.25 -15.34
N SER A 372 -23.58 30.16 -15.72
CA SER A 372 -23.27 31.51 -16.20
C SER A 372 -22.94 32.51 -15.08
N ALA A 373 -23.42 32.29 -13.84
CA ALA A 373 -22.99 33.05 -12.67
C ALA A 373 -21.67 32.55 -12.07
N TRP A 374 -21.23 31.33 -12.37
CA TRP A 374 -19.89 30.87 -12.01
C TRP A 374 -18.82 31.48 -12.95
N LYS A 375 -18.75 32.82 -12.95
CA LYS A 375 -17.82 33.68 -13.73
C LYS A 375 -16.39 33.62 -13.19
N GLY A 376 -15.90 32.43 -12.90
CA GLY A 376 -14.58 32.28 -12.30
C GLY A 376 -14.52 32.86 -10.88
N GLY A 377 -15.59 32.66 -10.09
CA GLY A 377 -15.63 33.09 -8.68
C GLY A 377 -14.33 32.66 -7.98
N GLY A 378 -13.79 33.57 -7.15
CA GLY A 378 -12.52 33.35 -6.46
C GLY A 378 -12.48 32.01 -5.70
N PRO A 379 -11.29 31.58 -5.22
CA PRO A 379 -11.05 30.23 -4.72
C PRO A 379 -12.19 29.72 -3.85
N GLU A 380 -12.58 28.45 -4.03
CA GLU A 380 -13.54 27.80 -3.13
C GLU A 380 -12.94 27.86 -1.72
N ARG A 381 -13.38 28.84 -0.92
CA ARG A 381 -12.90 28.98 0.45
C ARG A 381 -13.58 27.93 1.30
N HIS A 382 -13.02 26.73 1.29
CA HIS A 382 -13.46 25.66 2.16
C HIS A 382 -12.87 25.89 3.55
N LYS A 383 -13.44 26.86 4.28
CA LYS A 383 -13.09 27.11 5.68
C LYS A 383 -13.67 25.99 6.52
N PHE A 384 -12.83 25.02 6.82
CA PHE A 384 -13.14 23.99 7.79
C PHE A 384 -13.46 24.63 9.15
N GLY A 385 -14.53 24.17 9.79
CA GLY A 385 -14.77 24.44 11.21
C GLY A 385 -13.87 23.54 12.06
N GLY A 386 -13.50 24.00 13.26
CA GLY A 386 -12.58 23.32 14.16
C GLY A 386 -11.13 23.74 13.96
N ARG A 387 -10.21 22.85 14.34
CA ARG A 387 -8.76 23.06 14.34
C ARG A 387 -8.14 22.49 13.08
N MET A 388 -7.33 23.29 12.39
CA MET A 388 -6.45 22.77 11.35
C MET A 388 -5.10 22.37 11.93
N LEU A 389 -4.78 21.08 11.85
CA LEU A 389 -3.46 20.52 12.17
C LEU A 389 -2.65 20.41 10.88
N VAL A 390 -1.47 21.04 10.86
CA VAL A 390 -0.53 21.03 9.75
C VAL A 390 0.72 20.30 10.20
N LEU A 391 0.88 19.08 9.73
CA LEU A 391 2.02 18.21 10.05
C LEU A 391 3.08 18.42 8.96
N VAL A 392 4.21 19.01 9.32
CA VAL A 392 5.28 19.39 8.40
C VAL A 392 6.51 18.55 8.68
N ARG A 393 6.93 17.72 7.72
CA ARG A 393 8.22 17.03 7.83
C ARG A 393 9.33 18.05 7.66
N GLN A 394 10.31 18.05 8.55
CA GLN A 394 11.44 18.96 8.47
C GLN A 394 12.08 18.96 7.07
N ALA A 395 12.36 20.15 6.55
CA ALA A 395 13.17 20.31 5.35
C ALA A 395 14.64 20.03 5.68
N GLY A 396 15.44 19.56 4.71
CA GLY A 396 16.88 19.35 4.91
C GLY A 396 17.38 17.91 4.95
N GLY A 397 16.85 17.02 4.11
CA GLY A 397 17.36 15.65 4.01
C GLY A 397 18.74 15.54 3.35
N GLN A 398 18.90 16.10 2.15
CA GLN A 398 20.14 16.10 1.36
C GLN A 398 20.24 17.39 0.56
N GLY A 399 21.43 18.00 0.50
CA GLY A 399 21.69 19.20 -0.28
C GLY A 399 22.71 20.15 0.36
N SER A 400 23.12 21.16 -0.38
CA SER A 400 23.93 22.28 0.12
C SER A 400 23.11 23.14 1.10
N GLY A 401 23.79 23.92 1.95
CA GLY A 401 23.09 24.83 2.86
C GLY A 401 22.13 25.81 2.16
N ALA A 402 22.43 26.19 0.92
CA ALA A 402 21.57 27.05 0.11
C ALA A 402 20.30 26.31 -0.35
N GLU A 403 20.43 25.07 -0.82
CA GLU A 403 19.29 24.22 -1.21
C GLU A 403 18.37 23.93 -0.03
N ILE A 404 18.94 23.61 1.15
CA ILE A 404 18.18 23.41 2.38
C ILE A 404 17.44 24.69 2.77
N SER A 405 18.10 25.85 2.71
CA SER A 405 17.46 27.13 3.00
C SER A 405 16.30 27.44 2.03
N GLN A 406 16.47 27.12 0.75
CA GLN A 406 15.43 27.28 -0.26
C GLN A 406 14.24 26.34 0.03
N GLN A 407 14.48 25.07 0.37
CA GLN A 407 13.44 24.14 0.78
C GLN A 407 12.65 24.66 1.98
N ILE A 408 13.34 25.11 3.04
CA ILE A 408 12.71 25.70 4.23
C ILE A 408 11.81 26.87 3.84
N GLN A 409 12.29 27.75 2.95
CA GLN A 409 11.54 28.91 2.52
C GLN A 409 10.30 28.52 1.70
N SER A 410 10.43 27.57 0.77
CA SER A 410 9.32 27.01 -0.01
C SER A 410 8.24 26.40 0.88
N VAL A 411 8.63 25.62 1.90
CA VAL A 411 7.69 25.06 2.88
C VAL A 411 6.96 26.17 3.62
N ALA A 412 7.70 27.16 4.13
CA ALA A 412 7.12 28.26 4.89
C ALA A 412 6.15 29.10 4.06
N ASP A 413 6.48 29.38 2.79
CA ASP A 413 5.63 30.12 1.87
C ASP A 413 4.38 29.32 1.49
N HIS A 414 4.53 28.01 1.23
CA HIS A 414 3.39 27.15 0.93
C HIS A 414 2.43 27.07 2.13
N VAL A 415 2.91 26.77 3.33
CA VAL A 415 2.06 26.71 4.53
C VAL A 415 1.40 28.06 4.81
N LYS A 416 2.08 29.18 4.54
CA LYS A 416 1.47 30.50 4.66
C LYS A 416 0.34 30.71 3.64
N SER A 417 0.51 30.25 2.42
CA SER A 417 -0.49 30.42 1.35
C SER A 417 -1.81 29.71 1.68
N LEU A 418 -1.73 28.56 2.38
CA LEU A 418 -2.90 27.84 2.91
C LEU A 418 -3.79 28.68 3.84
N SER A 419 -3.24 29.69 4.54
CA SER A 419 -4.03 30.60 5.39
C SER A 419 -4.98 31.51 4.60
N GLY A 420 -4.78 31.64 3.27
CA GLY A 420 -5.68 32.39 2.40
C GLY A 420 -7.06 31.73 2.25
N TYR A 421 -7.14 30.40 2.38
CA TYR A 421 -8.34 29.66 2.01
C TYR A 421 -8.79 28.57 3.00
N MET A 422 -7.89 27.98 3.80
CA MET A 422 -8.22 26.81 4.64
C MET A 422 -7.76 26.90 6.10
N MET A 423 -6.74 27.69 6.42
CA MET A 423 -6.24 27.84 7.80
C MET A 423 -6.61 29.19 8.41
N SER A 424 -6.49 29.30 9.73
CA SER A 424 -6.55 30.57 10.44
C SER A 424 -5.33 31.43 10.13
N GLY A 425 -5.49 32.76 10.19
CA GLY A 425 -4.36 33.68 10.06
C GLY A 425 -3.42 33.66 11.26
N LYS A 426 -3.86 33.11 12.40
CA LYS A 426 -3.07 32.86 13.60
C LYS A 426 -2.75 31.38 13.70
N ALA A 427 -1.50 31.04 13.99
CA ALA A 427 -1.08 29.66 14.17
C ALA A 427 -0.16 29.51 15.38
N VAL A 428 -0.29 28.39 16.09
CA VAL A 428 0.73 27.90 17.02
C VAL A 428 1.69 27.05 16.22
N VAL A 429 2.99 27.32 16.32
CA VAL A 429 4.03 26.52 15.68
C VAL A 429 4.81 25.81 16.74
N ALA A 430 5.02 24.51 16.56
CA ALA A 430 5.75 23.74 17.52
C ALA A 430 6.55 22.62 16.86
N SER A 431 7.67 22.23 17.47
CA SER A 431 8.64 21.35 16.82
C SER A 431 9.48 20.49 17.75
N THR A 432 10.02 19.41 17.20
CA THR A 432 11.16 18.69 17.80
C THR A 432 12.43 19.52 17.71
N SER A 433 13.48 19.12 18.45
CA SER A 433 14.77 19.82 18.47
C SER A 433 15.49 19.82 17.11
N SER A 434 15.38 18.75 16.34
CA SER A 434 15.97 18.62 15.00
C SER A 434 15.28 19.51 13.95
N ALA A 435 14.00 19.82 14.13
CA ALA A 435 13.17 20.52 13.16
C ALA A 435 13.12 22.05 13.34
N GLN A 436 13.94 22.60 14.23
CA GLN A 436 13.89 24.00 14.68
C GLN A 436 14.02 25.03 13.55
N SER A 437 14.93 24.81 12.59
CA SER A 437 15.14 25.78 11.49
C SER A 437 13.89 25.91 10.61
N THR A 438 13.23 24.79 10.31
CA THR A 438 11.97 24.79 9.56
C THR A 438 10.85 25.46 10.37
N ALA A 439 10.75 25.14 11.66
CA ALA A 439 9.77 25.73 12.57
C ALA A 439 9.93 27.24 12.76
N ALA A 440 11.17 27.73 12.88
CA ALA A 440 11.47 29.16 12.99
C ALA A 440 11.02 29.94 11.75
N ALA A 441 11.29 29.42 10.55
CA ALA A 441 10.84 30.03 9.30
C ALA A 441 9.31 30.10 9.21
N LEU A 442 8.63 29.01 9.58
CA LEU A 442 7.16 28.95 9.66
C LEU A 442 6.61 29.97 10.67
N ALA A 443 7.12 29.97 11.90
CA ALA A 443 6.65 30.88 12.94
C ALA A 443 6.81 32.34 12.55
N GLY A 444 7.90 32.69 11.84
CA GLY A 444 8.09 34.01 11.24
C GLY A 444 6.95 34.44 10.32
N LYS A 445 6.42 33.54 9.48
CA LYS A 445 5.29 33.82 8.56
C LYS A 445 3.96 34.04 9.29
N PHE A 446 3.84 33.55 10.52
CA PHE A 446 2.64 33.69 11.35
C PHE A 446 2.80 34.68 12.52
N LYS A 447 3.95 35.35 12.63
CA LYS A 447 4.31 36.22 13.77
C LYS A 447 4.14 35.49 15.11
N ALA A 448 4.46 34.20 15.12
CA ALA A 448 4.39 33.32 16.27
C ALA A 448 5.80 33.06 16.81
N VAL A 449 5.88 32.58 18.05
CA VAL A 449 7.12 32.05 18.63
C VAL A 449 7.02 30.52 18.56
N PRO A 450 8.00 29.81 17.95
CA PRO A 450 7.99 28.36 17.96
C PRO A 450 8.05 27.82 19.40
N GLN A 451 7.22 26.83 19.70
CA GLN A 451 7.27 26.09 20.96
C GLN A 451 8.09 24.81 20.75
N LEU A 452 9.16 24.65 21.52
CA LEU A 452 9.95 23.42 21.49
C LEU A 452 9.27 22.35 22.33
N PHE A 453 9.17 21.15 21.78
CA PHE A 453 8.77 19.99 22.53
C PHE A 453 9.95 19.31 23.19
N PRO A 454 9.74 18.66 24.34
CA PRO A 454 10.71 17.70 24.85
C PRO A 454 10.93 16.60 23.81
N ASP A 455 12.18 16.21 23.58
CA ASP A 455 12.51 15.11 22.64
C ASP A 455 11.84 13.79 23.04
N SER A 456 11.43 13.64 24.30
CA SER A 456 10.64 12.50 24.78
C SER A 456 9.29 12.34 24.08
N ILE A 457 8.74 13.38 23.42
CA ILE A 457 7.53 13.23 22.59
C ILE A 457 7.82 12.43 21.31
N ALA A 458 9.03 12.54 20.75
CA ALA A 458 9.43 11.70 19.62
C ALA A 458 9.55 10.22 20.05
N GLU A 459 10.00 9.97 21.28
CA GLU A 459 10.07 8.64 21.89
C GLU A 459 8.69 8.10 22.33
N HIS A 460 7.76 8.99 22.66
CA HIS A 460 6.41 8.70 23.11
C HIS A 460 5.36 9.39 22.23
N PRO A 461 5.20 8.97 20.96
CA PRO A 461 4.39 9.69 19.98
C PRO A 461 2.90 9.78 20.33
N GLU A 462 2.37 8.86 21.16
CA GLU A 462 0.99 8.92 21.67
C GLU A 462 0.77 10.11 22.61
N ALA A 463 1.76 10.48 23.43
CA ALA A 463 1.64 11.66 24.29
C ALA A 463 1.51 12.94 23.45
N GLY A 464 2.30 13.05 22.38
CA GLY A 464 2.18 14.14 21.41
C GLY A 464 0.81 14.15 20.72
N PHE A 465 0.31 12.99 20.30
CA PHE A 465 -1.01 12.90 19.69
C PHE A 465 -2.10 13.39 20.66
N LEU A 466 -2.15 12.86 21.88
CA LEU A 466 -3.12 13.24 22.91
C LEU A 466 -3.04 14.72 23.33
N GLN A 467 -1.88 15.36 23.14
CA GLN A 467 -1.71 16.78 23.39
C GLN A 467 -2.31 17.66 22.29
N PHE A 468 -2.03 17.39 21.01
CA PHE A 468 -2.43 18.28 19.91
C PHE A 468 -3.80 17.96 19.29
N PHE A 469 -4.24 16.71 19.43
CA PHE A 469 -5.49 16.22 18.84
C PHE A 469 -6.69 16.28 19.80
N GLN A 470 -6.62 17.15 20.82
CA GLN A 470 -7.77 17.46 21.66
C GLN A 470 -8.77 18.32 20.88
N ALA A 471 -10.05 17.97 20.97
CA ALA A 471 -11.13 18.71 20.35
C ALA A 471 -11.03 20.19 20.73
N PRO A 472 -11.06 21.12 19.75
CA PRO A 472 -11.02 22.54 20.04
C PRO A 472 -12.34 23.00 20.70
N GLU A 473 -12.28 24.13 21.41
CA GLU A 473 -13.48 24.78 21.94
C GLU A 473 -14.51 25.06 20.83
N GLU A 474 -15.80 24.99 21.17
CA GLU A 474 -16.86 25.18 20.20
C GLU A 474 -16.76 26.54 19.50
N GLY A 475 -16.84 26.52 18.17
CA GLY A 475 -16.69 27.72 17.34
C GLY A 475 -15.25 28.19 17.13
N SER A 476 -14.26 27.56 17.78
CA SER A 476 -12.85 27.86 17.55
C SER A 476 -12.42 27.51 16.13
N ARG A 477 -11.50 28.33 15.61
CA ARG A 477 -10.80 28.15 14.35
C ARG A 477 -9.34 28.49 14.56
N ASP A 478 -8.65 27.58 15.22
CA ASP A 478 -7.22 27.66 15.43
C ASP A 478 -6.46 26.80 14.42
N THR A 479 -5.15 27.00 14.40
CA THR A 479 -4.25 26.31 13.51
C THR A 479 -3.02 25.93 14.32
N VAL A 480 -2.67 24.66 14.28
CA VAL A 480 -1.52 24.11 14.98
C VAL A 480 -0.60 23.50 13.93
N ILE A 481 0.62 24.00 13.86
CA ILE A 481 1.65 23.55 12.93
C ILE A 481 2.67 22.76 13.74
N ILE A 482 2.81 21.47 13.43
CA ILE A 482 3.75 20.56 14.08
C ILE A 482 4.85 20.24 13.09
N VAL A 483 6.10 20.56 13.44
CA VAL A 483 7.27 20.31 12.59
C VAL A 483 8.16 19.25 13.24
N ALA A 484 8.33 18.11 12.58
CA ALA A 484 9.09 16.99 13.13
C ALA A 484 9.64 16.06 12.04
N GLU A 485 10.24 14.96 12.48
CA GLU A 485 10.67 13.82 11.67
C GLU A 485 9.47 12.98 11.19
N ASP A 486 9.70 12.10 10.22
CA ASP A 486 8.65 11.28 9.61
C ASP A 486 7.90 10.39 10.60
N THR A 487 8.61 9.65 11.46
CA THR A 487 8.00 8.66 12.35
C THR A 487 6.90 9.25 13.22
N LEU A 488 7.14 10.40 13.86
CA LEU A 488 6.17 11.08 14.72
C LEU A 488 4.95 11.57 13.93
N LEU A 489 5.18 12.21 12.79
CA LEU A 489 4.10 12.78 11.97
C LEU A 489 3.25 11.68 11.32
N LEU A 490 3.88 10.59 10.85
CA LEU A 490 3.18 9.43 10.32
C LEU A 490 2.35 8.74 11.42
N TYR A 491 2.89 8.61 12.63
CA TYR A 491 2.13 8.09 13.75
C TYR A 491 0.87 8.92 14.02
N MET A 492 1.01 10.25 14.15
CA MET A 492 -0.12 11.15 14.36
C MET A 492 -1.16 11.08 13.23
N LEU A 493 -0.70 10.97 11.98
CA LEU A 493 -1.58 10.75 10.82
C LEU A 493 -2.37 9.44 10.94
N LEU A 494 -1.71 8.33 11.25
CA LEU A 494 -2.36 7.02 11.35
C LEU A 494 -3.38 6.98 12.49
N ARG A 495 -3.06 7.60 13.64
CA ARG A 495 -4.03 7.80 14.73
C ARG A 495 -5.22 8.65 14.28
N SER A 496 -4.99 9.67 13.45
CA SER A 496 -6.06 10.49 12.86
C SER A 496 -6.94 9.73 11.87
N LEU A 497 -6.51 8.57 11.39
CA LEU A 497 -7.33 7.66 10.56
C LEU A 497 -8.14 6.67 11.42
N GLY A 498 -8.13 6.84 12.74
CA GLY A 498 -8.84 5.98 13.68
C GLY A 498 -8.15 4.65 13.94
N MET A 499 -6.86 4.51 13.63
CA MET A 499 -6.07 3.33 13.98
C MET A 499 -5.69 3.38 15.47
N SER A 500 -5.62 2.24 16.15
CA SER A 500 -5.11 2.16 17.53
C SER A 500 -3.63 2.58 17.63
N ALA A 501 -3.10 2.75 18.84
CA ALA A 501 -1.69 3.05 19.04
C ALA A 501 -0.78 1.94 18.48
N GLU A 502 -1.17 0.69 18.66
CA GLU A 502 -0.48 -0.52 18.20
C GLU A 502 -0.59 -0.67 16.69
N GLU A 503 -1.81 -0.54 16.14
CA GLU A 503 -2.05 -0.55 14.69
C GLU A 503 -1.21 0.53 13.98
N SER A 504 -1.17 1.75 14.56
CA SER A 504 -0.41 2.86 13.99
C SER A 504 1.08 2.56 13.95
N LYS A 505 1.66 2.00 15.02
CA LYS A 505 3.08 1.58 15.05
C LYS A 505 3.36 0.51 14.00
N ALA A 506 2.49 -0.50 13.89
CA ALA A 506 2.65 -1.59 12.94
C ALA A 506 2.57 -1.11 11.48
N ALA A 507 1.77 -0.07 11.20
CA ALA A 507 1.58 0.45 9.85
C ALA A 507 2.63 1.46 9.39
N LEU A 508 3.47 2.00 10.29
CA LEU A 508 4.53 2.96 9.95
C LEU A 508 5.37 2.58 8.71
N PRO A 509 5.83 1.31 8.54
CA PRO A 509 6.65 0.91 7.39
C PRO A 509 5.93 1.03 6.03
N LEU A 510 4.59 1.07 6.00
CA LEU A 510 3.77 1.17 4.79
C LEU A 510 3.68 2.60 4.25
N TYR A 511 4.11 3.58 5.02
CA TYR A 511 4.02 4.99 4.69
C TYR A 511 5.40 5.63 4.62
N SER A 512 5.52 6.66 3.79
CA SER A 512 6.70 7.52 3.79
C SER A 512 6.37 8.85 3.17
N ILE A 513 6.73 9.91 3.88
CA ILE A 513 6.51 11.28 3.44
C ILE A 513 7.87 11.93 3.16
N GLY A 514 7.94 12.81 2.17
CA GLY A 514 9.20 13.48 1.76
C GLY A 514 9.67 14.56 2.74
N HIS A 515 10.96 14.91 2.71
CA HIS A 515 11.43 16.09 3.45
C HIS A 515 10.70 17.33 2.95
N GLY A 516 10.34 18.23 3.87
CA GLY A 516 9.51 19.40 3.56
C GLY A 516 8.05 19.07 3.21
N SER A 517 7.60 17.81 3.33
CA SER A 517 6.21 17.49 3.01
C SER A 517 5.23 18.12 3.98
N VAL A 518 4.07 18.53 3.47
CA VAL A 518 2.96 19.08 4.26
C VAL A 518 1.78 18.11 4.26
N THR A 519 1.31 17.77 5.45
CA THR A 519 0.13 16.93 5.70
C THR A 519 -0.91 17.75 6.47
N LEU A 520 -2.18 17.61 6.09
CA LEU A 520 -3.28 18.46 6.54
C LEU A 520 -4.39 17.61 7.15
N VAL A 521 -4.66 17.84 8.43
CA VAL A 521 -5.73 17.17 9.18
C VAL A 521 -6.65 18.23 9.77
N ASN A 522 -7.95 18.09 9.53
CA ASN A 522 -8.96 18.88 10.20
C ASN A 522 -9.47 18.10 11.41
N LEU A 523 -9.38 18.69 12.60
CA LEU A 523 -9.99 18.19 13.82
C LEU A 523 -11.22 19.02 14.15
N ARG A 524 -12.40 18.40 14.07
CA ARG A 524 -13.67 19.04 14.35
C ARG A 524 -13.93 19.18 15.84
N ASN A 525 -14.90 20.03 16.20
CA ASN A 525 -15.28 20.28 17.60
C ASN A 525 -15.83 19.03 18.31
N ASP A 526 -16.32 18.03 17.56
CA ASP A 526 -16.78 16.74 18.09
C ASP A 526 -15.63 15.73 18.29
N GLY A 527 -14.38 16.15 18.08
CA GLY A 527 -13.19 15.32 18.17
C GLY A 527 -12.95 14.44 16.94
N THR A 528 -13.85 14.46 15.94
CA THR A 528 -13.63 13.68 14.72
C THR A 528 -12.59 14.34 13.81
N THR A 529 -11.75 13.51 13.22
CA THR A 529 -10.68 13.93 12.32
C THR A 529 -11.09 13.72 10.86
N LYS A 530 -10.61 14.60 9.99
CA LYS A 530 -10.73 14.47 8.55
C LYS A 530 -9.39 14.79 7.88
N VAL A 531 -8.84 13.83 7.15
CA VAL A 531 -7.56 14.01 6.45
C VAL A 531 -7.81 14.68 5.11
N VAL A 532 -7.19 15.84 4.91
CA VAL A 532 -7.37 16.68 3.71
C VAL A 532 -6.28 16.39 2.67
N GLY A 533 -5.06 16.10 3.12
CA GLY A 533 -3.95 15.73 2.26
C GLY A 533 -2.78 15.19 3.07
N VAL A 534 -1.94 14.38 2.45
CA VAL A 534 -0.78 13.74 3.10
C VAL A 534 0.45 13.88 2.21
N GLY A 535 1.58 14.26 2.81
CA GLY A 535 2.88 14.15 2.17
C GLY A 535 3.06 15.07 0.95
N ASP A 536 2.35 16.21 0.87
CA ASP A 536 2.43 17.10 -0.27
C ASP A 536 3.81 17.77 -0.34
N THR A 537 4.59 17.45 -1.37
CA THR A 537 5.94 17.97 -1.62
C THR A 537 6.02 18.81 -2.88
N TYR A 538 4.91 19.03 -3.57
CA TYR A 538 4.91 19.64 -4.91
C TYR A 538 5.04 21.17 -4.90
N HIS A 539 5.21 21.76 -3.72
CA HIS A 539 5.64 23.15 -3.52
C HIS A 539 7.17 23.31 -3.49
N LEU A 540 7.91 22.20 -3.41
CA LEU A 540 9.36 22.23 -3.36
C LEU A 540 9.95 22.45 -4.76
N PRO A 541 11.16 23.02 -4.84
CA PRO A 541 11.98 22.96 -6.05
C PRO A 541 12.10 21.53 -6.58
N PHE A 542 12.14 21.35 -7.90
CA PHE A 542 12.11 20.02 -8.51
C PHE A 542 13.26 19.13 -8.04
N ASP A 543 14.47 19.65 -7.90
CA ASP A 543 15.63 18.95 -7.36
C ASP A 543 15.39 18.40 -5.94
N ALA A 544 14.62 19.13 -5.11
CA ALA A 544 14.27 18.76 -3.75
C ALA A 544 13.10 17.77 -3.62
N ILE A 545 12.31 17.53 -4.68
CA ILE A 545 11.21 16.57 -4.64
C ILE A 545 11.79 15.13 -4.50
N PRO A 546 11.32 14.32 -3.55
CA PRO A 546 11.76 12.94 -3.40
C PRO A 546 11.53 12.10 -4.66
N ASN A 547 12.52 11.28 -5.02
CA ASN A 547 12.42 10.35 -6.14
C ASN A 547 11.30 9.32 -5.95
#